data_AF-A0A7W1NY06-F1
#
_entry.id   AF-A0A7W1NY06-F1
#
_cell.length_a   1.000
_cell.length_b   1.000
_cell.length_c   1.000
_cell.angle_alpha   90.00
_cell.angle_beta   90.00
_cell.angle_gamma   90.00
#
_symmetry.space_group_name_H-M   'P 1'
#
loop_
_entity.id
_entity.type
_entity.pdbx_description
1 polymer ?
#
loop_
_entity_poly.entity_id
_entity_poly.type
_entity_poly.pdbx_seq_one_letter_code
_entity_poly.pdbx_strand_id
1 'polypeptide(L)'
;PNGAFDLFLESHAKFKQMQDTWGIALAHVNLGRVMRRCGYLQEATDHHLEAIQILASTRLTWLMADNLVEVAMLFYESKEMQRSIEILDFVLQYPASTPQSLQRAQNYQQQIISRHAELALASSSHISLQTDIKALNVLVAAQLAKL
;
A
#
# COMPACT_ATOMS: atom_id res chain seq x y z
N PRO A 1 -20.39 -8.63 13.25
CA PRO A 1 -19.94 -7.24 13.51
C PRO A 1 -19.81 -6.50 12.17
N ASN A 2 -20.91 -5.90 11.70
CA ASN A 2 -21.04 -5.34 10.35
C ASN A 2 -20.95 -3.80 10.31
N GLY A 3 -20.93 -3.14 11.47
CA GLY A 3 -20.99 -1.68 11.55
C GLY A 3 -19.85 -0.94 10.86
N ALA A 4 -18.65 -1.52 10.78
CA ALA A 4 -17.52 -0.87 10.08
C ALA A 4 -17.73 -0.86 8.55
N PHE A 5 -18.35 -1.90 8.01
CA PHE A 5 -18.67 -2.00 6.58
C PHE A 5 -19.85 -1.09 6.22
N ASP A 6 -20.89 -1.07 7.06
CA ASP A 6 -22.06 -0.22 6.86
C ASP A 6 -21.69 1.27 6.93
N LEU A 7 -20.84 1.67 7.89
CA LEU A 7 -20.32 3.04 7.99
C LEU A 7 -19.47 3.43 6.78
N PHE A 8 -18.72 2.49 6.21
CA PHE A 8 -17.95 2.76 4.99
C PHE A 8 -18.86 2.96 3.78
N LEU A 9 -19.88 2.13 3.59
CA LEU A 9 -20.82 2.31 2.48
C LEU A 9 -21.54 3.65 2.57
N GLU A 10 -21.94 4.06 3.78
CA GLU A 10 -22.57 5.36 4.01
C GLU A 10 -21.59 6.52 3.74
N SER A 11 -20.36 6.41 4.22
CA SER A 11 -19.32 7.42 4.00
C SER A 11 -18.96 7.55 2.52
N HIS A 12 -18.80 6.43 1.82
CA HIS A 12 -18.49 6.37 0.40
C HIS A 12 -19.60 7.02 -0.44
N ALA A 13 -20.86 6.73 -0.14
CA ALA A 13 -22.00 7.34 -0.82
C ALA A 13 -22.02 8.87 -0.67
N LYS A 14 -21.76 9.38 0.54
CA LYS A 14 -21.68 10.84 0.81
C LYS A 14 -20.51 11.50 0.09
N PHE A 15 -19.32 10.91 0.14
CA PHE A 15 -18.16 11.49 -0.53
C PHE A 15 -18.27 11.48 -2.05
N LYS A 16 -18.88 10.43 -2.64
CA LYS A 16 -19.17 10.37 -4.08
C LYS A 16 -20.14 11.48 -4.52
N GLN A 17 -21.13 11.82 -3.68
CA GLN A 17 -22.03 12.95 -3.92
C GLN A 17 -21.33 14.31 -3.80
N MET A 18 -20.28 14.39 -2.97
CA MET A 18 -19.51 15.63 -2.73
C MET A 18 -18.30 15.80 -3.66
N GLN A 19 -18.05 14.86 -4.58
CA GLN A 19 -16.82 14.78 -5.39
C GLN A 19 -15.54 14.79 -4.53
N ASP A 20 -15.63 14.36 -3.27
CA ASP A 20 -14.52 14.36 -2.33
C ASP A 20 -13.71 13.07 -2.46
N THR A 21 -12.87 13.03 -3.49
CA THR A 21 -11.95 11.92 -3.75
C THR A 21 -10.97 11.67 -2.60
N TRP A 22 -10.69 12.68 -1.77
CA TRP A 22 -9.81 12.53 -0.61
C TRP A 22 -10.51 11.76 0.52
N GLY A 23 -11.76 12.12 0.83
CA GLY A 23 -12.58 11.41 1.80
C GLY A 23 -12.76 9.93 1.44
N ILE A 24 -12.97 9.63 0.15
CA ILE A 24 -13.07 8.26 -0.35
C ILE A 24 -11.74 7.51 -0.12
N ALA A 25 -10.61 8.07 -0.55
CA ALA A 25 -9.31 7.43 -0.36
C ALA A 25 -9.03 7.12 1.11
N LEU A 26 -9.29 8.08 2.01
CA LEU A 26 -9.11 7.86 3.46
C LEU A 26 -10.04 6.79 4.03
N ALA A 27 -11.29 6.72 3.57
CA ALA A 27 -12.21 5.68 3.98
C ALA A 27 -11.66 4.29 3.61
N HIS A 28 -11.12 4.15 2.40
CA HIS A 28 -10.44 2.93 1.95
C HIS A 28 -9.19 2.61 2.78
N VAL A 29 -8.33 3.59 3.08
CA VAL A 29 -7.15 3.38 3.97
C VAL A 29 -7.59 2.87 5.34
N ASN A 30 -8.64 3.44 5.92
CA ASN A 30 -9.13 3.06 7.24
C ASN A 30 -9.76 1.67 7.22
N LEU A 31 -10.53 1.33 6.18
CA LEU A 31 -11.03 -0.03 6.02
C LEU A 31 -9.92 -1.04 5.87
N GLY A 32 -8.89 -0.75 5.06
CA GLY A 32 -7.74 -1.63 4.92
C GLY A 32 -7.09 -1.96 6.27
N ARG A 33 -6.90 -0.93 7.11
CA ARG A 33 -6.40 -1.10 8.48
C ARG A 33 -7.31 -1.94 9.37
N VAL A 34 -8.63 -1.74 9.28
CA VAL A 34 -9.61 -2.53 10.05
C VAL A 34 -9.60 -3.98 9.60
N MET A 35 -9.65 -4.24 8.29
CA MET A 35 -9.62 -5.59 7.73
C MET A 35 -8.33 -6.33 8.10
N ARG A 36 -7.17 -5.66 8.04
CA ARG A 36 -5.89 -6.24 8.49
C ARG A 36 -5.94 -6.64 9.96
N ARG A 37 -6.45 -5.77 10.83
CA ARG A 37 -6.61 -6.08 12.27
C ARG A 37 -7.58 -7.23 12.54
N CYS A 38 -8.54 -7.45 11.64
CA CYS A 38 -9.46 -8.58 11.69
C CYS A 38 -8.89 -9.85 11.05
N GLY A 39 -7.68 -9.81 10.46
CA GLY A 39 -7.05 -10.95 9.78
C GLY A 39 -7.50 -11.16 8.33
N TYR A 40 -8.33 -10.28 7.79
CA TYR A 40 -8.79 -10.31 6.39
C TYR A 40 -7.76 -9.63 5.49
N LEU A 41 -6.62 -10.31 5.29
CA LEU A 41 -5.44 -9.73 4.63
C LEU A 41 -5.69 -9.40 3.15
N GLN A 42 -6.50 -10.19 2.45
CA GLN A 42 -6.82 -9.95 1.05
C GLN A 42 -7.71 -8.72 0.91
N GLU A 43 -8.80 -8.65 1.67
CA GLU A 43 -9.72 -7.53 1.68
C GLU A 43 -9.03 -6.24 2.15
N ALA A 44 -8.10 -6.36 3.10
CA ALA A 44 -7.25 -5.24 3.51
C ALA A 44 -6.42 -4.71 2.33
N THR A 45 -5.81 -5.61 1.57
CA THR A 45 -5.02 -5.28 0.39
C THR A 45 -5.89 -4.58 -0.65
N ASP A 46 -7.05 -5.13 -0.98
CA ASP A 46 -7.98 -4.56 -1.97
C ASP A 46 -8.36 -3.12 -1.60
N HIS A 47 -8.72 -2.87 -0.34
CA HIS A 47 -9.03 -1.53 0.14
C HIS A 47 -7.83 -0.58 0.04
N HIS A 48 -6.64 -1.01 0.42
CA HIS A 48 -5.44 -0.17 0.29
C HIS A 48 -5.10 0.13 -1.18
N LEU A 49 -5.29 -0.82 -2.10
CA LEU A 49 -5.06 -0.63 -3.53
C LEU A 49 -6.04 0.36 -4.17
N GLU A 50 -7.33 0.28 -3.81
CA GLU A 50 -8.30 1.27 -4.26
C GLU A 50 -7.95 2.70 -3.77
N ALA A 51 -7.49 2.84 -2.51
CA ALA A 51 -6.99 4.12 -2.03
C ALA A 51 -5.79 4.62 -2.85
N ILE A 52 -4.83 3.76 -3.22
CA ILE A 52 -3.68 4.15 -4.06
C ILE A 52 -4.14 4.67 -5.42
N GLN A 53 -5.09 3.98 -6.07
CA GLN A 53 -5.62 4.41 -7.38
C GLN A 53 -6.23 5.81 -7.31
N ILE A 54 -7.01 6.09 -6.27
CA ILE A 54 -7.64 7.39 -6.07
C ILE A 54 -6.58 8.47 -5.75
N LEU A 55 -5.61 8.17 -4.87
CA LEU A 55 -4.55 9.11 -4.49
C LEU A 55 -3.62 9.45 -5.68
N ALA A 56 -3.32 8.47 -6.53
CA ALA A 56 -2.55 8.67 -7.76
C ALA A 56 -3.26 9.64 -8.72
N SER A 57 -4.59 9.56 -8.82
CA SER A 57 -5.39 10.45 -9.67
C SER A 57 -5.49 11.89 -9.15
N THR A 58 -5.27 12.12 -7.85
CA THR A 58 -5.49 13.41 -7.16
C THR A 58 -4.20 14.16 -6.82
N ARG A 59 -3.02 13.65 -7.23
CA ARG A 59 -1.68 14.18 -6.90
C ARG A 59 -1.39 14.27 -5.40
N LEU A 60 -2.10 13.50 -4.57
CA LEU A 60 -1.91 13.45 -3.12
C LEU A 60 -0.84 12.41 -2.75
N THR A 61 0.39 12.76 -3.09
CA THR A 61 1.53 11.84 -3.15
C THR A 61 2.07 11.39 -1.79
N TRP A 62 1.98 12.22 -0.74
CA TRP A 62 2.49 11.86 0.58
C TRP A 62 1.65 10.78 1.29
N LEU A 63 0.32 10.81 1.14
CA LEU A 63 -0.56 9.79 1.71
C LEU A 63 -0.40 8.44 0.98
N MET A 64 -0.06 8.49 -0.31
CA MET A 64 0.26 7.30 -1.09
C MET A 64 1.48 6.56 -0.51
N ALA A 65 2.52 7.28 -0.08
CA ALA A 65 3.71 6.66 0.52
C ALA A 65 3.40 5.92 1.83
N ASP A 66 2.61 6.52 2.74
CA ASP A 66 2.19 5.84 3.97
C ASP A 66 1.32 4.61 3.67
N ASN A 67 0.43 4.73 2.68
CA ASN A 67 -0.44 3.65 2.26
C ASN A 67 0.32 2.48 1.62
N LEU A 68 1.38 2.76 0.86
CA LEU A 68 2.28 1.75 0.28
C LEU A 68 3.02 0.97 1.38
N VAL A 69 3.40 1.62 2.48
CA VAL A 69 3.98 0.91 3.64
C VAL A 69 2.97 -0.07 4.26
N GLU A 70 1.68 0.28 4.34
CA GLU A 70 0.65 -0.66 4.82
C GLU A 70 0.53 -1.88 3.88
N VAL A 71 0.57 -1.68 2.57
CA VAL A 71 0.55 -2.79 1.58
C VAL A 71 1.81 -3.67 1.73
N ALA A 72 2.98 -3.08 1.91
CA ALA A 72 4.20 -3.84 2.16
C ALA A 72 4.10 -4.71 3.43
N MET A 73 3.46 -4.20 4.49
CA MET A 73 3.18 -4.98 5.70
C MET A 73 2.22 -6.14 5.42
N LEU A 74 1.19 -5.94 4.61
CA LEU A 74 0.25 -7.00 4.23
C LEU A 74 0.92 -8.13 3.46
N PHE A 75 1.83 -7.81 2.54
CA PHE A 75 2.63 -8.83 1.86
C PHE A 75 3.56 -9.57 2.82
N TYR A 76 4.17 -8.86 3.77
CA TYR A 76 4.97 -9.51 4.80
C TYR A 76 4.14 -10.47 5.67
N GLU A 77 2.95 -10.05 6.12
CA GLU A 77 2.00 -10.88 6.88
C GLU A 77 1.51 -12.09 6.06
N SER A 78 1.36 -11.91 4.75
CA SER A 78 0.97 -12.97 3.79
C SER A 78 2.15 -13.86 3.35
N LYS A 79 3.34 -13.68 3.92
CA LYS A 79 4.59 -14.41 3.60
C LYS A 79 5.11 -14.21 2.17
N GLU A 80 4.80 -13.07 1.58
CA GLU A 80 5.27 -12.62 0.27
C GLU A 80 6.41 -11.62 0.44
N MET A 81 7.50 -12.03 1.10
CA MET A 81 8.60 -11.15 1.51
C MET A 81 9.24 -10.38 0.36
N GLN A 82 9.37 -11.01 -0.81
CA GLN A 82 9.96 -10.38 -1.99
C GLN A 82 9.14 -9.16 -2.45
N ARG A 83 7.81 -9.31 -2.53
CA ARG A 83 6.90 -8.21 -2.89
C ARG A 83 6.89 -7.10 -1.84
N SER A 84 6.95 -7.49 -0.56
CA SER A 84 7.07 -6.52 0.53
C SER A 84 8.32 -5.65 0.36
N ILE A 85 9.49 -6.27 0.13
CA ILE A 85 10.75 -5.53 -0.06
C ILE A 85 10.69 -4.63 -1.30
N GLU A 86 10.16 -5.09 -2.43
CA GLU A 86 10.01 -4.28 -3.64
C GLU A 86 9.21 -2.99 -3.39
N ILE A 87 8.12 -3.09 -2.63
CA ILE A 87 7.31 -1.91 -2.27
C ILE A 87 8.04 -1.02 -1.28
N LEU A 88 8.77 -1.59 -0.31
CA LEU A 88 9.57 -0.80 0.62
C LEU A 88 10.67 -0.03 -0.10
N ASP A 89 11.40 -0.68 -1.01
CA ASP A 89 12.42 -0.06 -1.86
C ASP A 89 11.84 1.08 -2.70
N PHE A 90 10.63 0.90 -3.23
CA PHE A 90 9.90 1.97 -3.92
C PHE A 90 9.63 3.16 -2.99
N VAL A 91 9.09 2.94 -1.79
CA VAL A 91 8.81 4.02 -0.82
C VAL A 91 10.08 4.78 -0.45
N LEU A 92 11.22 4.08 -0.29
CA LEU A 92 12.51 4.69 0.05
C LEU A 92 13.05 5.60 -1.06
N GLN A 93 12.72 5.32 -2.32
CA GLN A 93 13.13 6.10 -3.49
C GLN A 93 12.08 7.14 -3.91
N TYR A 94 10.88 7.07 -3.36
CA TYR A 94 9.77 7.91 -3.78
C TYR A 94 9.91 9.35 -3.26
N PRO A 95 10.03 10.38 -4.13
CA PRO A 95 10.37 11.75 -3.70
C PRO A 95 9.38 12.42 -2.74
N ALA A 96 8.13 11.98 -2.74
CA ALA A 96 7.08 12.53 -1.87
C ALA A 96 6.85 11.71 -0.59
N SER A 97 7.72 10.74 -0.30
CA SER A 97 7.71 10.03 0.96
C SER A 97 7.99 10.98 2.12
N THR A 98 7.15 10.91 3.15
CA THR A 98 7.35 11.65 4.39
C THR A 98 8.46 11.00 5.22
N PRO A 99 9.13 11.74 6.13
CA PRO A 99 10.10 11.17 7.05
C PRO A 99 9.55 9.96 7.83
N GLN A 100 8.27 10.00 8.20
CA GLN A 100 7.59 8.91 8.90
C GLN A 100 7.46 7.68 8.01
N SER A 101 7.02 7.83 6.74
CA SER A 101 6.90 6.71 5.81
C SER A 101 8.26 6.09 5.49
N LEU A 102 9.30 6.90 5.32
CA LEU A 102 10.69 6.45 5.12
C LEU A 102 11.18 5.64 6.32
N GLN A 103 11.01 6.17 7.54
CA GLN A 103 11.44 5.49 8.75
C GLN A 103 10.70 4.15 8.94
N ARG A 104 9.38 4.13 8.73
CA ARG A 104 8.61 2.87 8.78
C ARG A 104 9.11 1.88 7.74
N ALA A 105 9.36 2.33 6.51
CA ALA A 105 9.83 1.47 5.44
C ALA A 105 11.20 0.86 5.75
N GLN A 106 12.14 1.67 6.24
CA GLN A 106 13.46 1.21 6.68
C GLN A 106 13.35 0.17 7.80
N ASN A 107 12.53 0.44 8.82
CA ASN A 107 12.36 -0.47 9.96
C ASN A 107 11.84 -1.84 9.51
N TYR A 108 10.82 -1.87 8.64
CA TYR A 108 10.27 -3.12 8.12
C TYR A 108 11.26 -3.83 7.21
N GLN A 109 11.96 -3.11 6.35
CA GLN A 109 12.96 -3.72 5.46
C GLN A 109 14.09 -4.37 6.26
N GLN A 110 14.60 -3.69 7.29
CA GLN A 110 15.61 -4.24 8.20
C GLN A 110 15.08 -5.47 8.95
N GLN A 111 13.83 -5.44 9.38
CA GLN A 111 13.19 -6.60 10.01
C GLN A 111 13.13 -7.81 9.06
N ILE A 112 12.77 -7.60 7.80
CA ILE A 112 12.70 -8.68 6.81
C ILE A 112 14.10 -9.20 6.50
N ILE A 113 15.05 -8.32 6.17
CA ILE A 113 16.43 -8.69 5.83
C ILE A 113 17.13 -9.42 6.98
N SER A 114 16.91 -8.99 8.24
CA SER A 114 17.50 -9.67 9.40
C SER A 114 17.02 -11.12 9.57
N ARG A 115 15.82 -11.43 9.06
CA ARG A 115 15.23 -12.78 9.08
C ARG A 115 15.51 -13.57 7.79
N HIS A 116 15.80 -12.85 6.71
CA HIS A 116 15.93 -13.36 5.33
C HIS A 116 17.08 -12.65 4.62
N ALA A 117 18.30 -12.89 5.08
CA ALA A 117 19.50 -12.19 4.59
C ALA A 117 19.74 -12.41 3.09
N GLU A 118 19.26 -13.53 2.55
CA GLU A 118 19.28 -13.85 1.12
C GLU A 118 18.56 -12.82 0.24
N LEU A 119 17.56 -12.11 0.77
CA LEU A 119 16.79 -11.13 0.01
C LEU A 119 17.52 -9.78 -0.16
N ALA A 120 18.52 -9.49 0.68
CA ALA A 120 19.30 -8.25 0.58
C ALA A 120 20.13 -8.15 -0.71
N LEU A 121 20.55 -9.30 -1.25
CA LEU A 121 21.33 -9.39 -2.48
C LEU A 121 20.46 -9.28 -3.74
N ALA A 122 19.17 -9.59 -3.65
CA ALA A 122 18.24 -9.51 -4.76
C ALA A 122 17.79 -8.07 -5.05
N SER A 123 17.55 -7.26 -4.00
CA SER A 123 17.07 -5.88 -4.10
C SER A 123 18.03 -4.92 -4.82
N SER A 124 19.33 -5.16 -4.74
CA SER A 124 20.36 -4.26 -5.28
C SER A 124 20.48 -4.29 -6.81
N SER A 125 19.75 -5.18 -7.49
CA SER A 125 19.82 -5.37 -8.95
C SER A 125 18.72 -4.68 -9.77
N HIS A 126 17.76 -3.98 -9.14
CA HIS A 126 16.53 -3.50 -9.79
C HIS A 126 16.31 -1.97 -9.78
N ILE A 127 17.37 -1.16 -9.78
CA ILE A 127 17.24 0.31 -9.76
C ILE A 127 17.07 0.86 -11.19
N SER A 128 15.81 1.04 -11.59
CA SER A 128 15.38 2.00 -12.63
C SER A 128 13.92 2.43 -12.40
N LEU A 129 13.58 2.86 -11.18
CA LEU A 129 12.18 3.15 -10.77
C LEU A 129 11.70 4.58 -11.07
N GLN A 130 12.48 5.41 -11.78
CA GLN A 130 12.03 6.74 -12.19
C GLN A 130 10.92 6.72 -13.27
N THR A 131 10.64 5.57 -13.89
CA THR A 131 9.66 5.43 -14.98
C THR A 131 8.31 4.81 -14.56
N ASP A 132 8.17 4.42 -13.28
CA ASP A 132 7.32 3.28 -12.93
C ASP A 132 6.17 3.57 -11.95
N ILE A 133 5.56 4.76 -11.95
CA ILE A 133 4.19 4.86 -11.39
C ILE A 133 3.22 3.99 -12.22
N LYS A 134 3.47 3.86 -13.54
CA LYS A 134 2.76 2.90 -14.39
C LYS A 134 3.20 1.46 -14.15
N ALA A 135 4.48 1.16 -13.93
CA ALA A 135 4.87 -0.22 -13.68
C ALA A 135 4.53 -0.68 -12.26
N LEU A 136 4.43 0.19 -11.26
CA LEU A 136 3.85 -0.17 -9.96
C LEU A 136 2.36 -0.51 -10.12
N ASN A 137 1.62 0.25 -10.93
CA ASN A 137 0.26 -0.12 -11.34
C ASN A 137 0.24 -1.45 -12.10
N VAL A 138 1.23 -1.76 -12.94
CA VAL A 138 1.34 -3.04 -13.66
C VAL A 138 1.81 -4.18 -12.75
N LEU A 139 2.64 -3.93 -11.75
CA LEU A 139 3.14 -4.95 -10.81
C LEU A 139 2.03 -5.33 -9.83
N VAL A 140 1.34 -4.31 -9.30
CA VAL A 140 0.11 -4.45 -8.51
C VAL A 140 -1.01 -5.08 -9.36
N ALA A 141 -1.26 -4.63 -10.59
CA ALA A 141 -2.32 -5.21 -11.44
C ALA A 141 -1.98 -6.60 -12.01
N ALA A 142 -0.71 -6.89 -12.31
CA ALA A 142 -0.30 -8.21 -12.80
C ALA A 142 -0.37 -9.27 -11.69
N GLN A 143 -0.32 -8.86 -10.42
CA GLN A 143 -0.52 -9.75 -9.28
C GLN A 143 -2.02 -9.97 -8.97
N LEU A 144 -2.90 -9.06 -9.40
CA LEU A 144 -4.36 -9.24 -9.39
C LEU A 144 -4.90 -10.17 -10.49
N ALA A 145 -4.15 -10.38 -11.58
CA ALA A 145 -4.58 -11.24 -12.70
C ALA A 145 -4.23 -12.74 -12.53
N LYS A 146 -3.67 -13.14 -11.38
CA LYS A 146 -3.22 -14.52 -11.10
C LYS A 146 -3.88 -15.19 -9.88
N LEU A 147 -4.96 -14.59 -9.37
CA LEU A 147 -5.89 -15.18 -8.39
C LEU A 147 -7.25 -15.36 -9.06
#